data_AF-W8C8U6-F1
#
_entry.id   AF-W8C8U6-F1
#
_cell.length_a   1.000
_cell.length_b   1.000
_cell.length_c   1.000
_cell.angle_alpha   90.00
_cell.angle_beta   90.00
_cell.angle_gamma   90.00
#
_symmetry.space_group_name_H-M   'P 1'
#
loop_
_entity.id
_entity.type
_entity.pdbx_description
1 polymer ?
#
loop_
_entity_poly.entity_id
_entity_poly.type
_entity_poly.pdbx_seq_one_letter_code
_entity_poly.pdbx_strand_id
1 'polypeptide(L)'
;FSPSFTEHGIYSNSLGYFGGVTWAMLVARTCQLYPNATASTLVHKFFLVFSRWKWPNPVLLKHPDNVNLRFPVWDPRVNASDRYHLMPIITPAYPQQNSTFNVSESTKKVILNEFNRGMVTTDEIMIGRATWDRLFEAPSFFYKYRHFIVLLVTSQTGDDQLEWCGLVESKIRLLVGNLERNQHISLAHVNPTCFDYKKGAANTPNNSGNDDDKSGANPPVCSAPFCSMWFIGLEFERTENLNVDLTESIQNFTEHVIQHGVNIKMLKDGMNIEARHVKRKSLSQYLDTDFLKRERKSMDQHNSFSNALLANRKRISGEMLTQKKARLSESQTEENSNASSDAGGTTPTSQPTTAPNFTPDAKSSNNGGNGNGGGTASGSNSPRSNSNGSNNQNPNSNGNSTATATAAATAEVACS
;
A
#
# COMPACT_ATOMS: atom_id res chain seq x y z
N PHE A 1 -10.60 -8.60 10.01
CA PHE A 1 -9.54 -8.11 9.09
C PHE A 1 -10.10 -7.44 7.84
N SER A 2 -11.02 -8.06 7.08
CA SER A 2 -11.56 -7.44 5.84
C SER A 2 -12.22 -6.06 6.04
N PRO A 3 -13.08 -5.85 7.06
CA PRO A 3 -13.69 -4.53 7.30
C PRO A 3 -12.66 -3.46 7.68
N SER A 4 -11.74 -3.81 8.60
CA SER A 4 -10.65 -2.94 9.08
C SER A 4 -9.80 -2.36 7.95
N PHE A 5 -9.31 -3.18 7.00
CA PHE A 5 -8.43 -2.67 5.94
C PHE A 5 -9.19 -1.88 4.86
N THR A 6 -10.48 -2.18 4.69
CA THR A 6 -11.39 -1.42 3.82
C THR A 6 -11.61 -0.02 4.41
N GLU A 7 -11.84 0.07 5.72
CA GLU A 7 -11.98 1.34 6.44
C GLU A 7 -10.69 2.17 6.46
N HIS A 8 -9.52 1.53 6.36
CA HIS A 8 -8.22 2.20 6.34
C HIS A 8 -7.75 2.66 4.96
N GLY A 9 -8.53 2.38 3.90
CA GLY A 9 -8.20 2.83 2.54
C GLY A 9 -6.98 2.13 1.94
N ILE A 10 -6.66 0.91 2.37
CA ILE A 10 -5.53 0.11 1.85
C ILE A 10 -5.98 -1.24 1.28
N TYR A 11 -7.21 -1.32 0.80
CA TYR A 11 -7.80 -2.52 0.20
C TYR A 11 -8.26 -2.24 -1.24
N SER A 12 -7.43 -2.59 -2.22
CA SER A 12 -7.75 -2.57 -3.66
C SER A 12 -6.53 -2.98 -4.49
N ASN A 13 -6.53 -4.17 -5.10
CA ASN A 13 -5.42 -4.61 -5.95
C ASN A 13 -5.33 -3.82 -7.27
N SER A 14 -6.46 -3.36 -7.82
CA SER A 14 -6.52 -2.53 -9.03
C SER A 14 -5.75 -1.22 -8.86
N LEU A 15 -5.83 -0.63 -7.65
CA LEU A 15 -5.22 0.64 -7.29
C LEU A 15 -3.83 0.51 -6.63
N GLY A 16 -3.26 -0.70 -6.60
CA GLY A 16 -1.90 -0.93 -6.09
C GLY A 16 -1.81 -1.16 -4.58
N TYR A 17 -2.93 -1.45 -3.92
CA TYR A 17 -2.97 -1.95 -2.54
C TYR A 17 -3.15 -3.48 -2.52
N PHE A 18 -3.35 -4.04 -1.32
CA PHE A 18 -3.54 -5.48 -1.16
C PHE A 18 -5.00 -5.88 -1.38
N GLY A 19 -5.22 -6.98 -2.09
CA GLY A 19 -6.51 -7.65 -2.19
C GLY A 19 -6.72 -8.71 -1.12
N GLY A 20 -7.90 -9.33 -1.09
CA GLY A 20 -8.27 -10.32 -0.07
C GLY A 20 -7.33 -11.52 0.03
N VAL A 21 -6.90 -12.08 -1.11
CA VAL A 21 -5.95 -13.21 -1.14
C VAL A 21 -4.60 -12.82 -0.55
N THR A 22 -4.10 -11.62 -0.88
CA THR A 22 -2.85 -11.10 -0.32
C THR A 22 -2.92 -10.95 1.20
N TRP A 23 -3.99 -10.34 1.71
CA TRP A 23 -4.20 -10.22 3.15
C TRP A 23 -4.26 -11.59 3.85
N ALA A 24 -4.97 -12.56 3.25
CA ALA A 24 -5.05 -13.91 3.78
C ALA A 24 -3.67 -14.59 3.85
N MET A 25 -2.81 -14.40 2.84
CA MET A 25 -1.45 -14.94 2.86
C MET A 25 -0.57 -14.30 3.95
N LEU A 26 -0.69 -12.98 4.18
CA LEU A 26 0.03 -12.32 5.26
C LEU A 26 -0.43 -12.83 6.65
N VAL A 27 -1.73 -13.00 6.84
CA VAL A 27 -2.29 -13.59 8.06
C VAL A 27 -1.82 -15.03 8.24
N ALA A 28 -1.91 -15.86 7.20
CA ALA A 28 -1.43 -17.24 7.22
C ALA A 28 0.05 -17.32 7.58
N ARG A 29 0.89 -16.44 7.02
CA ARG A 29 2.31 -16.37 7.39
C ARG A 29 2.51 -16.02 8.86
N THR A 30 1.69 -15.12 9.41
CA THR A 30 1.73 -14.78 10.83
C THR A 30 1.36 -16.00 11.69
N CYS A 31 0.31 -16.74 11.32
CA CYS A 31 -0.08 -17.97 12.01
C CYS A 31 1.02 -19.03 11.99
N GLN A 32 1.75 -19.18 10.87
CA GLN A 32 2.90 -20.11 10.79
C GLN A 32 4.02 -19.74 11.76
N LEU A 33 4.25 -18.46 12.00
CA LEU A 33 5.30 -17.98 12.92
C LEU A 33 4.88 -18.08 14.40
N TYR A 34 3.57 -18.15 14.68
CA TYR A 34 3.01 -18.17 16.04
C TYR A 34 1.86 -19.19 16.15
N PRO A 35 2.13 -20.50 16.05
CA PRO A 35 1.11 -21.54 15.86
C PRO A 35 0.13 -21.70 17.03
N ASN A 36 0.55 -21.36 18.25
CA ASN A 36 -0.24 -21.52 19.47
C ASN A 36 -0.81 -20.19 20.00
N ALA A 37 -0.68 -19.10 19.22
CA ALA A 37 -1.14 -17.79 19.64
C ALA A 37 -2.66 -17.62 19.48
N THR A 38 -3.27 -16.91 20.41
CA THR A 38 -4.68 -16.51 20.31
C THR A 38 -4.89 -15.45 19.23
N ALA A 39 -6.13 -15.24 18.78
CA ALA A 39 -6.46 -14.25 17.76
C ALA A 39 -5.98 -12.83 18.11
N SER A 40 -6.18 -12.37 19.35
CA SER A 40 -5.71 -11.05 19.81
C SER A 40 -4.19 -10.90 19.69
N THR A 41 -3.47 -11.95 20.08
CA THR A 41 -2.01 -12.02 19.97
C THR A 41 -1.58 -12.04 18.50
N LEU A 42 -2.26 -12.79 17.64
CA LEU A 42 -1.96 -12.85 16.20
C LEU A 42 -2.15 -11.50 15.52
N VAL A 43 -3.17 -10.71 15.87
CA VAL A 43 -3.35 -9.35 15.34
C VAL A 43 -2.16 -8.46 15.71
N HIS A 44 -1.72 -8.49 16.97
CA HIS A 44 -0.52 -7.76 17.41
C HIS A 44 0.74 -8.24 16.68
N LYS A 45 0.95 -9.56 16.60
CA LYS A 45 2.10 -10.15 15.90
C LYS A 45 2.09 -9.86 14.40
N PHE A 46 0.93 -9.77 13.77
CA PHE A 46 0.79 -9.40 12.37
C PHE A 46 1.43 -8.04 12.10
N PHE A 47 1.03 -7.02 12.87
CA PHE A 47 1.62 -5.68 12.73
C PHE A 47 3.10 -5.66 13.10
N LEU A 48 3.51 -6.41 14.12
CA LEU A 48 4.94 -6.53 14.50
C LEU A 48 5.79 -7.09 13.36
N VAL A 49 5.33 -8.17 12.72
CA VAL A 49 6.05 -8.84 11.64
C VAL A 49 6.15 -7.93 10.42
N PHE A 50 5.02 -7.37 9.96
CA PHE A 50 5.00 -6.66 8.67
C PHE A 50 5.42 -5.18 8.74
N SER A 51 5.36 -4.54 9.91
CA SER A 51 5.99 -3.22 10.11
C SER A 51 7.52 -3.30 10.10
N ARG A 52 8.09 -4.46 10.45
CA ARG A 52 9.55 -4.70 10.51
C ARG A 52 10.08 -5.57 9.38
N TRP A 53 9.21 -6.00 8.47
CA TRP A 53 9.60 -6.87 7.36
C TRP A 53 10.57 -6.14 6.43
N LYS A 54 11.67 -6.80 6.07
CA LYS A 54 12.73 -6.24 5.22
C LYS A 54 12.35 -6.36 3.74
N TRP A 55 11.40 -5.55 3.28
CA TRP A 55 11.05 -5.45 1.86
C TRP A 55 12.27 -5.07 1.01
N PRO A 56 12.47 -5.64 -0.20
CA PRO A 56 11.54 -6.47 -0.97
C PRO A 56 11.69 -7.98 -0.75
N ASN A 57 12.18 -8.46 0.40
CA ASN A 57 12.22 -9.91 0.65
C ASN A 57 10.81 -10.52 0.53
N PRO A 58 10.62 -11.64 -0.20
CA PRO A 58 9.30 -12.17 -0.47
C PRO A 58 8.68 -12.86 0.74
N VAL A 59 7.37 -12.69 0.90
CA VAL A 59 6.58 -13.49 1.82
C VAL A 59 6.20 -14.81 1.13
N LEU A 60 6.68 -15.93 1.70
CA LEU A 60 6.42 -17.28 1.22
C LEU A 60 5.68 -18.08 2.30
N LEU A 61 4.63 -18.81 1.91
CA LEU A 61 3.92 -19.73 2.81
C LEU A 61 4.48 -21.15 2.80
N LYS A 62 5.18 -21.53 1.73
CA LYS A 62 5.87 -22.81 1.59
C LYS A 62 7.10 -22.61 0.70
N HIS A 63 8.00 -23.58 0.71
CA HIS A 63 9.08 -23.60 -0.27
C HIS A 63 8.49 -23.79 -1.68
N PRO A 64 8.97 -23.04 -2.69
CA PRO A 64 8.56 -23.24 -4.08
C PRO A 64 8.92 -24.65 -4.54
N ASP A 65 7.96 -25.34 -5.15
CA ASP A 65 8.17 -26.66 -5.73
C ASP A 65 8.96 -26.53 -7.04
N ASN A 66 9.95 -27.39 -7.26
CA ASN A 66 10.71 -27.41 -8.51
C ASN A 66 9.99 -28.27 -9.55
N VAL A 67 8.94 -27.71 -10.17
CA VAL A 67 8.08 -28.39 -11.14
C VAL A 67 8.41 -27.91 -12.55
N ASN A 68 8.89 -28.81 -13.41
CA ASN A 68 9.34 -28.50 -14.77
C ASN A 68 8.20 -28.58 -15.81
N LEU A 69 7.11 -27.85 -15.59
CA LEU A 69 5.98 -27.76 -16.54
C LEU A 69 6.06 -26.51 -17.44
N ARG A 70 7.18 -25.77 -17.40
CA ARG A 70 7.47 -24.58 -18.23
C ARG A 70 6.46 -23.43 -18.14
N PHE A 71 5.60 -23.41 -17.13
CA PHE A 71 4.77 -22.23 -16.86
C PHE A 71 5.61 -21.09 -16.28
N PRO A 72 5.22 -19.82 -16.48
CA PRO A 72 5.88 -18.68 -15.84
C PRO A 72 5.79 -18.82 -14.32
N VAL A 73 6.92 -18.73 -13.62
CA VAL A 73 7.00 -18.75 -12.16
C VAL A 73 7.75 -17.50 -11.72
N TRP A 74 7.23 -16.84 -10.68
CA TRP A 74 7.91 -15.70 -10.08
C TRP A 74 9.26 -16.15 -9.50
N ASP A 75 10.35 -15.61 -10.06
CA ASP A 75 11.70 -15.86 -9.56
C ASP A 75 12.64 -14.70 -9.95
N PRO A 76 13.00 -13.81 -9.01
CA PRO A 76 13.82 -12.63 -9.29
C PRO A 76 15.26 -12.97 -9.70
N ARG A 77 15.72 -14.22 -9.50
CA ARG A 77 17.07 -14.64 -9.91
C ARG A 77 17.15 -14.77 -11.42
N VAL A 78 16.11 -15.33 -12.03
CA VAL A 78 16.06 -15.62 -13.47
C VAL A 78 15.33 -14.54 -14.27
N ASN A 79 14.28 -13.94 -13.69
CA ASN A 79 13.46 -12.93 -14.37
C ASN A 79 13.80 -11.52 -13.88
N ALA A 80 14.21 -10.65 -14.80
CA ALA A 80 14.57 -9.27 -14.47
C ALA A 80 13.36 -8.43 -14.03
N SER A 81 12.16 -8.67 -14.57
CA SER A 81 10.96 -7.90 -14.18
C SER A 81 10.62 -8.11 -12.70
N ASP A 82 10.80 -9.34 -12.22
CA ASP A 82 10.48 -9.74 -10.84
C ASP A 82 11.36 -9.05 -9.80
N ARG A 83 12.56 -8.58 -10.21
CA ARG A 83 13.50 -7.86 -9.34
C ARG A 83 13.00 -6.48 -8.93
N TYR A 84 12.08 -5.89 -9.70
CA TYR A 84 11.53 -4.57 -9.44
C TYR A 84 10.29 -4.60 -8.55
N HIS A 85 9.80 -5.78 -8.15
CA HIS A 85 8.65 -5.88 -7.25
C HIS A 85 8.98 -5.37 -5.85
N LEU A 86 8.17 -4.42 -5.36
CA LEU A 86 8.46 -3.68 -4.13
C LEU A 86 8.07 -4.42 -2.84
N MET A 87 6.95 -5.15 -2.86
CA MET A 87 6.42 -5.88 -1.70
C MET A 87 5.93 -7.29 -2.09
N PRO A 88 6.81 -8.20 -2.57
CA PRO A 88 6.37 -9.47 -3.14
C PRO A 88 5.73 -10.41 -2.12
N ILE A 89 4.50 -10.85 -2.41
CA ILE A 89 3.75 -11.83 -1.61
C ILE A 89 3.28 -12.93 -2.55
N ILE A 90 3.86 -14.12 -2.39
CA ILE A 90 3.87 -15.15 -3.43
C ILE A 90 2.79 -16.20 -3.19
N THR A 91 2.02 -16.51 -4.22
CA THR A 91 1.00 -17.56 -4.16
C THR A 91 1.65 -18.93 -3.91
N PRO A 92 1.07 -19.78 -3.03
CA PRO A 92 1.70 -21.04 -2.65
C PRO A 92 1.50 -22.16 -3.70
N ALA A 93 0.47 -22.06 -4.54
CA ALA A 93 0.18 -23.05 -5.57
C ALA A 93 1.06 -22.79 -6.81
N TYR A 94 1.52 -23.87 -7.44
CA TYR A 94 2.20 -23.78 -8.72
C TYR A 94 1.20 -23.44 -9.85
N PRO A 95 1.57 -22.59 -10.83
CA PRO A 95 2.78 -21.79 -10.87
C PRO A 95 2.71 -20.62 -9.88
N GLN A 96 3.77 -20.45 -9.07
CA GLN A 96 3.81 -19.39 -8.07
C GLN A 96 3.93 -18.03 -8.75
N GLN A 97 3.12 -17.07 -8.30
CA GLN A 97 3.03 -15.73 -8.86
C GLN A 97 3.04 -14.69 -7.74
N ASN A 98 3.50 -13.48 -8.05
CA ASN A 98 3.41 -12.37 -7.12
C ASN A 98 1.98 -11.82 -7.10
N SER A 99 1.31 -11.83 -5.94
CA SER A 99 -0.04 -11.29 -5.78
C SER A 99 -0.11 -9.76 -5.69
N THR A 100 1.03 -9.08 -5.54
CA THR A 100 1.14 -7.64 -5.26
C THR A 100 2.00 -6.91 -6.27
N PHE A 101 1.99 -7.36 -7.52
CA PHE A 101 2.76 -6.75 -8.61
C PHE A 101 2.34 -5.29 -8.92
N ASN A 102 1.14 -4.87 -8.52
CA ASN A 102 0.64 -3.50 -8.71
C ASN A 102 1.10 -2.49 -7.64
N VAL A 103 1.79 -2.93 -6.58
CA VAL A 103 2.25 -2.02 -5.51
C VAL A 103 3.28 -1.03 -6.07
N SER A 104 3.02 0.26 -5.87
CA SER A 104 3.92 1.37 -6.23
C SER A 104 4.68 1.87 -5.00
N GLU A 105 5.60 2.83 -5.18
CA GLU A 105 6.35 3.37 -4.05
C GLU A 105 5.44 4.19 -3.11
N SER A 106 4.44 4.90 -3.65
CA SER A 106 3.45 5.60 -2.84
C SER A 106 2.55 4.63 -2.06
N THR A 107 2.00 3.60 -2.72
CA THR A 107 1.11 2.67 -2.00
C THR A 107 1.89 1.86 -0.97
N LYS A 108 3.13 1.48 -1.26
CA LYS A 108 4.05 0.89 -0.27
C LYS A 108 4.26 1.80 0.94
N LYS A 109 4.57 3.09 0.74
CA LYS A 109 4.70 4.06 1.85
C LYS A 109 3.43 4.14 2.69
N VAL A 110 2.25 4.19 2.04
CA VAL A 110 0.95 4.20 2.75
C VAL A 110 0.75 2.92 3.55
N ILE A 111 0.95 1.74 2.95
CA ILE A 111 0.81 0.44 3.62
C ILE A 111 1.75 0.35 4.83
N LEU A 112 3.02 0.74 4.68
CA LEU A 112 3.97 0.72 5.78
C LEU A 112 3.59 1.70 6.91
N ASN A 113 3.06 2.88 6.57
CA ASN A 113 2.55 3.81 7.58
C ASN A 113 1.39 3.21 8.36
N GLU A 114 0.44 2.55 7.69
CA GLU A 114 -0.68 1.87 8.36
C GLU A 114 -0.22 0.67 9.18
N PHE A 115 0.79 -0.09 8.75
CA PHE A 115 1.39 -1.15 9.57
C PHE A 115 2.05 -0.62 10.84
N ASN A 116 2.78 0.49 10.74
CA ASN A 116 3.39 1.12 11.90
C ASN A 116 2.33 1.68 12.86
N ARG A 117 1.29 2.32 12.34
CA ARG A 117 0.15 2.79 13.13
C ARG A 117 -0.56 1.64 13.84
N GLY A 118 -0.84 0.54 13.13
CA GLY A 118 -1.45 -0.66 13.71
C GLY A 118 -0.57 -1.30 14.78
N MET A 119 0.75 -1.31 14.58
CA MET A 119 1.70 -1.80 15.59
C MET A 119 1.64 -0.96 16.87
N VAL A 120 1.71 0.36 16.75
CA VAL A 120 1.60 1.27 17.91
C VAL A 120 0.26 1.11 18.62
N THR A 121 -0.83 1.02 17.86
CA THR A 121 -2.18 0.89 18.44
C THR A 121 -2.35 -0.44 19.15
N THR A 122 -1.90 -1.53 18.54
CA THR A 122 -1.99 -2.85 19.16
C THR A 122 -1.07 -3.01 20.37
N ASP A 123 0.10 -2.36 20.40
CA ASP A 123 0.92 -2.28 21.62
C ASP A 123 0.12 -1.68 22.79
N GLU A 124 -0.55 -0.54 22.57
CA GLU A 124 -1.35 0.12 23.61
C GLU A 124 -2.56 -0.73 24.05
N ILE A 125 -3.18 -1.47 23.12
CA ILE A 125 -4.26 -2.42 23.43
C ILE A 125 -3.73 -3.56 24.30
N MET A 126 -2.58 -4.14 23.97
CA MET A 126 -2.01 -5.29 24.69
C MET A 126 -1.60 -4.93 26.13
N ILE A 127 -1.27 -3.67 26.41
CA ILE A 127 -1.00 -3.17 27.78
C ILE A 127 -2.23 -2.55 28.47
N GLY A 128 -3.42 -2.65 27.87
CA GLY A 128 -4.69 -2.22 28.45
C GLY A 128 -4.95 -0.70 28.46
N ARG A 129 -4.28 0.08 27.59
CA ARG A 129 -4.44 1.54 27.50
C ARG A 129 -5.31 2.02 26.34
N ALA A 130 -5.72 1.11 25.46
CA ALA A 130 -6.63 1.39 24.35
C ALA A 130 -7.58 0.20 24.10
N THR A 131 -8.70 0.44 23.43
CA THR A 131 -9.65 -0.60 23.01
C THR A 131 -9.46 -0.97 21.54
N TRP A 132 -10.04 -2.09 21.12
CA TRP A 132 -9.99 -2.56 19.73
C TRP A 132 -10.66 -1.62 18.73
N ASP A 133 -11.69 -0.86 19.15
CA ASP A 133 -12.37 0.13 18.29
C ASP A 133 -11.38 1.12 17.67
N ARG A 134 -10.32 1.45 18.42
CA ARG A 134 -9.28 2.37 17.97
C ARG A 134 -8.48 1.85 16.79
N LEU A 135 -8.30 0.53 16.70
CA LEU A 135 -7.62 -0.10 15.57
C LEU A 135 -8.47 -0.03 14.30
N PHE A 136 -9.79 0.07 14.43
CA PHE A 136 -10.74 0.07 13.32
C PHE A 136 -11.20 1.47 12.91
N GLU A 137 -10.80 2.50 13.64
CA GLU A 137 -11.13 3.87 13.29
C GLU A 137 -10.57 4.27 11.93
N ALA A 138 -11.46 4.72 11.03
CA ALA A 138 -11.09 5.17 9.69
C ALA A 138 -10.14 6.38 9.77
N PRO A 139 -9.00 6.37 9.06
CA PRO A 139 -8.13 7.53 8.96
C PRO A 139 -8.82 8.66 8.19
N SER A 140 -8.62 9.90 8.66
CA SER A 140 -9.23 11.08 8.05
C SER A 140 -8.51 11.52 6.78
N PHE A 141 -8.71 10.77 5.69
CA PHE A 141 -8.04 10.96 4.40
C PHE A 141 -8.14 12.40 3.88
N PHE A 142 -9.33 13.01 3.96
CA PHE A 142 -9.58 14.34 3.38
C PHE A 142 -8.96 15.48 4.18
N TYR A 143 -8.53 15.21 5.42
CA TYR A 143 -7.82 16.18 6.26
C TYR A 143 -6.32 15.91 6.35
N LYS A 144 -5.87 14.71 5.98
CA LYS A 144 -4.46 14.31 5.96
C LYS A 144 -3.62 15.11 4.96
N TYR A 145 -4.18 15.43 3.79
CA TYR A 145 -3.47 16.12 2.70
C TYR A 145 -3.91 17.57 2.51
N ARG A 146 -3.02 18.42 2.03
CA ARG A 146 -3.33 19.82 1.68
C ARG A 146 -3.85 19.98 0.25
N HIS A 147 -3.45 19.07 -0.63
CA HIS A 147 -3.73 19.08 -2.06
C HIS A 147 -4.27 17.73 -2.49
N PHE A 148 -5.18 17.77 -3.46
CA PHE A 148 -5.82 16.59 -4.02
C PHE A 148 -5.91 16.71 -5.54
N ILE A 149 -5.93 15.56 -6.22
CA ILE A 149 -6.51 15.43 -7.55
C ILE A 149 -7.87 14.76 -7.40
N VAL A 150 -8.88 15.35 -8.02
CA VAL A 150 -10.23 14.77 -8.12
C VAL A 150 -10.41 14.25 -9.54
N LEU A 151 -10.68 12.96 -9.67
CA LEU A 151 -11.12 12.36 -10.93
C LEU A 151 -12.64 12.35 -10.94
N LEU A 152 -13.26 12.95 -11.94
CA LEU A 152 -14.71 12.92 -12.17
C LEU A 152 -14.98 12.04 -13.38
N VAL A 153 -15.79 11.02 -13.18
CA VAL A 153 -16.17 10.05 -14.20
C VAL A 153 -17.68 10.16 -14.39
N THR A 154 -18.12 10.46 -15.60
CA THR A 154 -19.52 10.79 -15.86
C THR A 154 -20.08 9.96 -17.00
N SER A 155 -21.38 9.70 -16.95
CA SER A 155 -22.13 9.04 -18.01
C SER A 155 -23.60 9.50 -18.01
N GLN A 156 -24.36 9.02 -19.00
CA GLN A 156 -25.79 9.30 -19.14
C GLN A 156 -26.69 8.21 -18.54
N THR A 157 -26.17 7.00 -18.34
CA THR A 157 -26.94 5.85 -17.80
C THR A 157 -26.15 5.12 -16.71
N GLY A 158 -26.86 4.44 -15.80
CA GLY A 158 -26.22 3.71 -14.70
C GLY A 158 -25.34 2.55 -15.19
N ASP A 159 -25.76 1.83 -16.22
CA ASP A 159 -24.98 0.73 -16.81
C ASP A 159 -23.68 1.24 -17.42
N ASP A 160 -23.76 2.33 -18.18
CA ASP A 160 -22.59 3.00 -18.73
C ASP A 160 -21.67 3.52 -17.63
N GLN A 161 -22.23 4.04 -16.54
CA GLN A 161 -21.43 4.52 -15.41
C GLN A 161 -20.62 3.38 -14.80
N LEU A 162 -21.25 2.21 -14.61
CA LEU A 162 -20.60 1.05 -14.01
C LEU A 162 -19.43 0.54 -14.87
N GLU A 163 -19.67 0.35 -16.17
CA GLU A 163 -18.64 -0.08 -17.13
C GLU A 163 -17.49 0.95 -17.20
N TRP A 164 -17.84 2.23 -17.32
CA TRP A 164 -16.87 3.31 -17.43
C TRP A 164 -16.03 3.47 -16.17
N CYS A 165 -16.65 3.41 -14.99
CA CYS A 165 -15.97 3.38 -13.70
C CYS A 165 -14.96 2.23 -13.60
N GLY A 166 -15.35 1.02 -14.00
CA GLY A 166 -14.47 -0.15 -13.96
C GLY A 166 -13.22 0.03 -14.82
N LEU A 167 -13.35 0.60 -16.03
CA LEU A 167 -12.19 0.91 -16.88
C LEU A 167 -11.33 1.98 -16.25
N VAL A 168 -11.91 3.11 -15.82
CA VAL A 168 -11.15 4.21 -15.22
C VAL A 168 -10.38 3.72 -14.00
N GLU A 169 -11.04 3.01 -13.07
CA GLU A 169 -10.44 2.46 -11.85
C GLU A 169 -9.21 1.58 -12.19
N SER A 170 -9.32 0.74 -13.24
CA SER A 170 -8.22 -0.12 -13.68
C SER A 170 -6.95 0.64 -14.13
N LYS A 171 -7.09 1.93 -14.47
CA LYS A 171 -6.03 2.79 -15.00
C LYS A 171 -5.52 3.83 -14.00
N ILE A 172 -6.23 4.12 -12.91
CA ILE A 172 -5.83 5.17 -11.94
C ILE A 172 -4.38 4.98 -11.44
N ARG A 173 -3.92 3.74 -11.29
CA ARG A 173 -2.53 3.44 -10.89
C ARG A 173 -1.48 4.04 -11.86
N LEU A 174 -1.83 4.20 -13.14
CA LEU A 174 -0.94 4.80 -14.14
C LEU A 174 -0.73 6.28 -13.84
N LEU A 175 -1.78 7.00 -13.43
CA LEU A 175 -1.66 8.38 -12.98
C LEU A 175 -0.79 8.46 -11.72
N VAL A 176 -1.01 7.59 -10.73
CA VAL A 176 -0.17 7.52 -9.52
C VAL A 176 1.31 7.32 -9.89
N GLY A 177 1.60 6.36 -10.78
CA GLY A 177 2.97 6.11 -11.24
C GLY A 177 3.57 7.27 -12.03
N ASN A 178 2.78 8.04 -12.77
CA ASN A 178 3.25 9.26 -13.43
C ASN A 178 3.58 10.37 -12.42
N LEU A 179 2.73 10.56 -11.41
CA LEU A 179 2.93 11.54 -10.36
C LEU A 179 4.17 11.21 -9.51
N GLU A 180 4.44 9.93 -9.24
CA GLU A 180 5.64 9.49 -8.50
C GLU A 180 6.97 9.82 -9.20
N ARG A 181 6.96 9.97 -10.52
CA ARG A 181 8.17 10.38 -11.27
C ARG A 181 8.43 11.88 -11.20
N ASN A 182 7.46 12.66 -10.73
CA ASN A 182 7.65 14.09 -10.52
C ASN A 182 8.48 14.31 -9.26
N GLN A 183 9.67 14.90 -9.42
CA GLN A 183 10.62 15.16 -8.33
C GLN A 183 10.04 16.00 -7.18
N HIS A 184 8.96 16.75 -7.40
CA HIS A 184 8.35 17.59 -6.38
C HIS A 184 7.25 16.89 -5.58
N ILE A 185 6.82 15.70 -6.01
CA ILE A 185 5.78 14.90 -5.34
C ILE A 185 6.46 13.81 -4.52
N SER A 186 6.29 13.87 -3.20
CA SER A 186 6.84 12.86 -2.29
C SER A 186 5.91 11.65 -2.12
N LEU A 187 4.60 11.84 -2.31
CA LEU A 187 3.56 10.82 -2.19
C LEU A 187 2.30 11.18 -3.00
N ALA A 188 1.77 10.20 -3.74
CA ALA A 188 0.43 10.24 -4.32
C ALA A 188 -0.43 9.10 -3.74
N HIS A 189 -1.37 9.44 -2.86
CA HIS A 189 -2.22 8.48 -2.15
C HIS A 189 -3.64 8.47 -2.73
N VAL A 190 -3.97 7.45 -3.53
CA VAL A 190 -5.33 7.23 -4.03
C VAL A 190 -6.23 6.65 -2.94
N ASN A 191 -7.39 7.26 -2.71
CA ASN A 191 -8.43 6.65 -1.88
C ASN A 191 -9.16 5.56 -2.68
N PRO A 192 -9.21 4.30 -2.21
CA PRO A 192 -9.88 3.22 -2.92
C PRO A 192 -11.39 3.37 -3.05
N THR A 193 -12.03 4.15 -2.17
CA THR A 193 -13.46 4.37 -2.21
C THR A 193 -13.84 5.29 -3.37
N CYS A 194 -14.78 4.82 -4.18
CA CYS A 194 -15.48 5.62 -5.17
C CYS A 194 -16.62 6.39 -4.49
N PHE A 195 -16.76 7.68 -4.81
CA PHE A 195 -17.78 8.57 -4.23
C PHE A 195 -18.74 9.05 -5.30
N ASP A 196 -20.05 8.93 -5.06
CA ASP A 196 -21.03 9.54 -5.95
C ASP A 196 -21.13 11.05 -5.71
N TYR A 197 -21.12 11.82 -6.79
CA TYR A 197 -21.37 13.24 -6.72
C TYR A 197 -22.86 13.48 -6.51
N LYS A 198 -23.23 13.80 -5.26
CA LYS A 198 -24.58 14.27 -4.96
C LYS A 198 -24.69 15.72 -5.39
N LYS A 199 -25.35 15.96 -6.52
CA LYS A 199 -25.82 17.29 -6.89
C LYS A 199 -26.53 17.85 -5.66
N GLY A 200 -26.06 18.99 -5.15
CA GLY A 200 -26.59 19.59 -3.92
C GLY A 200 -28.11 19.52 -3.95
N ALA A 201 -28.72 19.04 -2.86
CA ALA A 201 -30.16 18.92 -2.72
C ALA A 201 -30.83 20.30 -2.84
N ALA A 202 -30.99 20.77 -4.08
CA ALA A 202 -32.01 21.72 -4.46
C ALA A 202 -33.14 20.85 -4.98
N ASN A 203 -34.12 20.65 -4.10
CA ASN A 203 -35.51 20.30 -4.38
C ASN A 203 -35.74 19.33 -5.55
N THR A 204 -36.18 18.13 -5.21
CA THR A 204 -37.16 17.41 -6.02
C THR A 204 -38.12 18.42 -6.68
N PRO A 205 -38.32 18.42 -8.01
CA PRO A 205 -39.37 19.20 -8.60
C PRO A 205 -40.69 18.51 -8.24
N ASN A 206 -41.21 18.85 -7.05
CA ASN A 206 -42.65 18.83 -6.89
C ASN A 206 -43.17 19.89 -7.85
N ASN A 207 -43.95 19.39 -8.79
CA ASN A 207 -44.64 20.12 -9.83
C ASN A 207 -45.51 21.21 -9.19
N SER A 208 -44.96 22.41 -8.99
CA SER A 208 -45.65 23.61 -8.52
C SER A 208 -44.80 24.81 -8.90
N GLY A 209 -45.17 25.47 -9.99
CA GLY A 209 -44.51 26.69 -10.43
C GLY A 209 -44.61 27.79 -9.37
N ASN A 210 -43.49 28.45 -9.11
CA ASN A 210 -43.43 29.90 -9.02
C ASN A 210 -41.97 30.38 -8.99
N ASP A 211 -41.80 31.53 -9.63
CA ASP A 211 -40.56 32.19 -9.99
C ASP A 211 -39.72 32.69 -8.80
N ASP A 212 -38.47 32.99 -9.17
CA ASP A 212 -37.57 33.97 -8.54
C ASP A 212 -37.00 33.67 -7.16
N ASP A 213 -35.92 32.87 -7.12
CA ASP A 213 -34.87 33.12 -6.13
C ASP A 213 -33.45 32.91 -6.70
N LYS A 214 -32.82 34.01 -7.12
CA LYS A 214 -31.41 34.09 -7.52
C LYS A 214 -30.53 34.16 -6.27
N SER A 215 -30.35 33.04 -5.57
CA SER A 215 -29.37 32.95 -4.48
C SER A 215 -28.11 32.21 -4.94
N GLY A 216 -27.10 32.97 -5.37
CA GLY A 216 -25.64 32.70 -5.28
C GLY A 216 -25.07 31.27 -5.29
N ALA A 217 -25.69 30.30 -5.97
CA ALA A 217 -25.19 28.93 -6.02
C ALA A 217 -23.99 28.85 -6.95
N ASN A 218 -22.85 28.38 -6.43
CA ASN A 218 -21.69 28.05 -7.26
C ASN A 218 -22.12 27.17 -8.44
N PRO A 219 -21.58 27.37 -9.65
CA PRO A 219 -21.94 26.55 -10.80
C PRO A 219 -21.73 25.07 -10.48
N PRO A 220 -22.63 24.18 -10.92
CA PRO A 220 -22.52 22.76 -10.61
C PRO A 220 -21.20 22.21 -11.15
N VAL A 221 -20.46 21.50 -10.29
CA VAL A 221 -19.16 20.89 -10.62
C VAL A 221 -19.28 19.94 -11.82
N CYS A 222 -20.42 19.26 -11.93
CA CYS A 222 -20.80 18.36 -13.00
C CYS A 222 -22.30 18.51 -13.33
N SER A 223 -22.64 18.45 -14.62
CA SER A 223 -24.02 18.53 -15.13
C SER A 223 -24.61 17.17 -15.53
N ALA A 224 -23.79 16.13 -15.65
CA ALA A 224 -24.22 14.79 -16.04
C ALA A 224 -25.11 14.14 -14.95
N PRO A 225 -26.06 13.26 -15.34
CA PRO A 225 -26.95 12.58 -14.40
C PRO A 225 -26.22 11.59 -13.49
N PHE A 226 -25.18 10.92 -14.01
CA PHE A 226 -24.32 10.04 -13.22
C PHE A 226 -22.91 10.61 -13.17
N CYS A 227 -22.37 10.72 -11.96
CA CYS A 227 -21.02 11.21 -11.72
C CYS A 227 -20.42 10.52 -10.50
N SER A 228 -19.32 9.81 -10.73
CA SER A 228 -18.54 9.14 -9.71
C SER A 228 -17.17 9.80 -9.61
N MET A 229 -16.60 9.80 -8.40
CA MET A 229 -15.40 10.54 -8.08
C MET A 229 -14.38 9.69 -7.34
N TRP A 230 -13.11 9.85 -7.71
CA TRP A 230 -11.97 9.37 -6.95
C TRP A 230 -11.09 10.52 -6.51
N PHE A 231 -10.43 10.34 -5.36
CA PHE A 231 -9.57 11.35 -4.78
C PHE A 231 -8.16 10.81 -4.59
N ILE A 232 -7.17 11.58 -5.02
CA ILE A 232 -5.75 11.29 -4.83
C ILE A 232 -5.17 12.40 -3.96
N GLY A 233 -4.80 12.10 -2.73
CA GLY A 233 -4.11 13.01 -1.83
C GLY A 233 -2.65 13.17 -2.24
N LEU A 234 -2.16 14.41 -2.28
CA LEU A 234 -0.79 14.73 -2.66
C LEU A 234 0.00 15.27 -1.48
N GLU A 235 1.23 14.76 -1.35
CA GLU A 235 2.27 15.35 -0.52
C GLU A 235 3.40 15.83 -1.42
N PHE A 236 3.81 17.08 -1.22
CA PHE A 236 4.92 17.70 -1.96
C PHE A 236 6.16 17.74 -1.09
N GLU A 237 7.32 17.67 -1.73
CA GLU A 237 8.59 17.90 -1.04
C GLU A 237 8.63 19.31 -0.43
N ARG A 238 9.25 19.44 0.76
CA ARG A 238 9.36 20.72 1.47
C ARG A 238 10.41 21.60 0.82
N THR A 239 10.03 22.23 -0.27
CA THR A 239 10.81 23.26 -0.94
C THR A 239 9.95 24.51 -1.05
N GLU A 240 10.52 25.66 -0.65
CA GLU A 240 9.77 26.91 -0.52
C GLU A 240 9.21 27.37 -1.89
N ASN A 241 7.93 27.75 -1.91
CA ASN A 241 7.25 28.42 -3.02
C ASN A 241 7.26 27.72 -4.40
N LEU A 242 7.18 26.39 -4.46
CA LEU A 242 6.96 25.71 -5.74
C LEU A 242 5.51 25.79 -6.21
N ASN A 243 5.34 26.33 -7.42
CA ASN A 243 4.13 26.15 -8.20
C ASN A 243 4.35 24.93 -9.13
N VAL A 244 4.03 23.74 -8.62
CA VAL A 244 4.14 22.50 -9.41
C VAL A 244 2.95 22.42 -10.36
N ASP A 245 3.23 22.45 -11.66
CA ASP A 245 2.22 22.22 -12.68
C ASP A 245 2.00 20.72 -12.88
N LEU A 246 0.75 20.28 -12.71
CA LEU A 246 0.33 18.89 -12.87
C LEU A 246 -0.49 18.69 -14.15
N THR A 247 -0.73 19.76 -14.91
CA THR A 247 -1.65 19.79 -16.05
C THR A 247 -1.27 18.76 -17.11
N GLU A 248 0.00 18.69 -17.49
CA GLU A 248 0.49 17.72 -18.49
C GLU A 248 0.27 16.26 -18.03
N SER A 249 0.65 15.94 -16.79
CA SER A 249 0.49 14.58 -16.24
C SER A 249 -0.98 14.16 -16.18
N ILE A 250 -1.85 15.10 -15.82
CA ILE A 250 -3.29 14.91 -15.77
C ILE A 250 -3.86 14.72 -17.18
N GLN A 251 -3.50 15.60 -18.12
CA GLN A 251 -3.99 15.57 -19.50
C GLN A 251 -3.58 14.27 -20.20
N ASN A 252 -2.30 13.88 -20.11
CA ASN A 252 -1.80 12.63 -20.68
C ASN A 252 -2.53 11.40 -20.14
N PHE A 253 -2.90 11.39 -18.86
CA PHE A 253 -3.70 10.32 -18.28
C PHE A 253 -5.13 10.31 -18.83
N THR A 254 -5.81 11.45 -18.83
CA THR A 254 -7.17 11.61 -19.35
C THR A 254 -7.25 11.15 -20.81
N GLU A 255 -6.33 11.60 -21.67
CA GLU A 255 -6.24 11.20 -23.07
C GLU A 255 -5.99 9.70 -23.23
N HIS A 256 -5.08 9.13 -22.42
CA HIS A 256 -4.80 7.70 -22.46
C HIS A 256 -6.04 6.85 -22.13
N VAL A 257 -6.80 7.25 -21.11
CA VAL A 257 -8.03 6.56 -20.69
C VAL A 257 -9.10 6.65 -21.77
N ILE A 258 -9.32 7.83 -22.34
CA ILE A 258 -10.27 8.05 -23.45
C ILE A 258 -9.87 7.21 -24.65
N GLN A 259 -8.61 7.28 -25.08
CA GLN A 259 -8.11 6.52 -26.23
C GLN A 259 -8.24 5.00 -26.01
N HIS A 260 -7.97 4.52 -24.80
CA HIS A 260 -8.17 3.11 -24.47
C HIS A 260 -9.64 2.71 -24.56
N GLY A 261 -10.55 3.55 -24.02
CA GLY A 261 -11.99 3.33 -24.10
C GLY A 261 -12.51 3.26 -25.55
N VAL A 262 -12.00 4.12 -26.43
CA VAL A 262 -12.29 4.08 -27.88
C VAL A 262 -11.77 2.79 -28.52
N ASN A 263 -10.51 2.43 -28.25
CA ASN A 263 -9.85 1.26 -28.86
C ASN A 263 -10.57 -0.06 -28.56
N ILE A 264 -11.12 -0.21 -27.35
CA ILE A 264 -11.88 -1.40 -26.97
C ILE A 264 -13.38 -1.30 -27.27
N LYS A 265 -13.82 -0.22 -27.93
CA LYS A 265 -15.23 0.07 -28.28
C LYS A 265 -16.16 0.11 -27.07
N MET A 266 -15.67 0.58 -25.93
CA MET A 266 -16.44 0.71 -24.70
C MET A 266 -16.90 2.15 -24.44
N LEU A 267 -16.16 3.15 -24.94
CA LEU A 267 -16.53 4.55 -24.79
C LEU A 267 -17.77 4.87 -25.66
N LYS A 268 -18.87 5.25 -25.02
CA LYS A 268 -20.14 5.65 -25.65
C LYS A 268 -20.36 7.15 -25.51
N ASP A 269 -21.27 7.69 -26.31
CA ASP A 269 -21.63 9.12 -26.24
C ASP A 269 -22.13 9.50 -24.84
N GLY A 270 -21.56 10.58 -24.30
CA GLY A 270 -21.88 11.07 -22.96
C GLY A 270 -21.04 10.44 -21.83
N MET A 271 -20.22 9.43 -22.09
CA MET A 271 -19.16 9.01 -21.16
C MET A 271 -18.00 10.01 -21.21
N ASN A 272 -17.54 10.47 -20.05
CA ASN A 272 -16.40 11.39 -19.97
C ASN A 272 -15.58 11.15 -18.70
N ILE A 273 -14.32 11.59 -18.72
CA ILE A 273 -13.44 11.65 -17.56
C ILE A 273 -12.76 13.02 -17.51
N GLU A 274 -12.78 13.63 -16.34
CA GLU A 274 -12.09 14.88 -16.04
C GLU A 274 -11.25 14.72 -14.79
N ALA A 275 -10.12 15.41 -14.74
CA ALA A 275 -9.21 15.36 -13.61
C ALA A 275 -8.83 16.80 -13.22
N ARG A 276 -9.03 17.15 -11.96
CA ARG A 276 -8.82 18.52 -11.44
C ARG A 276 -7.89 18.52 -10.24
N HIS A 277 -6.92 19.42 -10.21
CA HIS A 277 -6.19 19.74 -8.98
C HIS A 277 -7.03 20.66 -8.09
N VAL A 278 -7.13 20.32 -6.80
CA VAL A 278 -7.86 21.11 -5.82
C VAL A 278 -7.09 21.22 -4.50
N LYS A 279 -7.25 22.34 -3.81
CA LYS A 279 -6.79 22.49 -2.43
C LYS A 279 -7.82 21.89 -1.49
N ARG A 280 -7.39 21.38 -0.32
CA ARG A 280 -8.27 20.81 0.71
C ARG A 280 -9.49 21.70 1.03
N LYS A 281 -9.27 23.02 1.11
CA LYS A 281 -10.33 24.02 1.40
C LYS A 281 -11.46 24.06 0.36
N SER A 282 -11.20 23.58 -0.86
CA SER A 282 -12.17 23.54 -1.96
C SER A 282 -12.91 22.20 -2.04
N LEU A 283 -12.58 21.20 -1.20
CA LEU A 283 -13.24 19.89 -1.24
C LEU A 283 -14.73 19.93 -0.90
N SER A 284 -15.20 20.97 -0.20
CA SER A 284 -16.63 21.17 0.08
C SER A 284 -17.49 21.41 -1.16
N GLN A 285 -16.88 21.64 -2.32
CA GLN A 285 -17.58 21.70 -3.61
C GLN A 285 -17.91 20.30 -4.15
N TYR A 286 -17.20 19.27 -3.71
CA TYR A 286 -17.29 17.90 -4.22
C TYR A 286 -17.94 16.96 -3.22
N LEU A 287 -17.72 17.20 -1.93
CA LEU A 287 -18.14 16.31 -0.84
C LEU A 287 -19.09 17.04 0.11
N ASP A 288 -20.00 16.27 0.69
CA ASP A 288 -20.94 16.77 1.69
C ASP A 288 -20.22 17.43 2.88
N THR A 289 -20.71 18.59 3.32
CA THR A 289 -20.06 19.37 4.37
C THR A 289 -20.12 18.68 5.73
N ASP A 290 -21.19 17.91 6.02
CA ASP A 290 -21.30 17.18 7.29
C ASP A 290 -20.40 15.95 7.30
N PHE A 291 -20.24 15.28 6.15
CA PHE A 291 -19.20 14.27 5.97
C PHE A 291 -17.80 14.83 6.26
N LEU A 292 -17.44 15.97 5.68
CA LEU A 292 -16.15 16.62 5.96
C LEU A 292 -16.00 17.04 7.44
N LYS A 293 -17.07 17.51 8.09
CA LYS A 293 -17.03 17.80 9.54
C LYS A 293 -16.77 16.55 10.37
N ARG A 294 -17.34 15.40 10.02
CA ARG A 294 -17.08 14.11 10.71
C ARG A 294 -15.62 13.69 10.54
N GLU A 295 -15.11 13.74 9.31
CA GLU A 295 -13.69 13.49 9.01
C GLU A 295 -12.76 14.39 9.84
N ARG A 296 -13.06 15.68 9.96
CA ARG A 296 -12.28 16.61 10.78
C ARG A 296 -12.21 16.19 12.24
N LYS A 297 -13.36 15.82 12.83
CA LYS A 297 -13.45 15.39 14.23
C LYS A 297 -12.63 14.13 14.48
N SER A 298 -12.66 13.16 13.56
CA SER A 298 -11.83 11.95 13.64
C SER A 298 -10.34 12.32 13.62
N MET A 299 -9.91 13.25 12.76
CA MET A 299 -8.52 13.70 12.73
C MET A 299 -8.09 14.31 14.07
N ASP A 300 -8.93 15.16 14.65
CA ASP A 300 -8.62 15.83 15.92
C ASP A 300 -8.51 14.83 17.08
N GLN A 301 -9.39 13.81 17.11
CA GLN A 301 -9.28 12.69 18.06
C GLN A 301 -7.98 11.92 17.85
N HIS A 302 -7.58 11.68 16.59
CA HIS A 302 -6.35 10.98 16.28
C HIS A 302 -5.08 11.73 16.69
N ASN A 303 -5.05 13.04 16.46
CA ASN A 303 -3.95 13.90 16.88
C ASN A 303 -3.85 13.97 18.41
N SER A 304 -4.99 14.08 19.11
CA SER A 304 -5.03 14.09 20.57
C SER A 304 -4.41 12.81 21.17
N PHE A 305 -4.82 11.64 20.66
CA PHE A 305 -4.26 10.36 21.08
C PHE A 305 -2.75 10.26 20.81
N SER A 306 -2.31 10.63 19.61
CA SER A 306 -0.89 10.61 19.24
C SER A 306 -0.04 11.52 20.13
N ASN A 307 -0.56 12.70 20.47
CA ASN A 307 0.09 13.63 21.39
C ASN A 307 0.14 13.08 22.82
N ALA A 308 -0.93 12.45 23.30
CA ALA A 308 -0.94 11.80 24.62
C ALA A 308 0.08 10.67 24.70
N LEU A 309 0.20 9.87 23.64
CA LEU A 309 1.21 8.80 23.54
C LEU A 309 2.64 9.37 23.59
N LEU A 310 2.91 10.43 22.83
CA LEU A 310 4.22 11.10 22.83
C LEU A 310 4.54 11.70 24.20
N ALA A 311 3.56 12.31 24.88
CA ALA A 311 3.71 12.85 26.21
C ALA A 311 4.03 11.76 27.25
N ASN A 312 3.32 10.62 27.19
CA ASN A 312 3.60 9.48 28.07
C ASN A 312 5.00 8.90 27.84
N ARG A 313 5.45 8.74 26.59
CA ARG A 313 6.84 8.29 26.31
C ARG A 313 7.88 9.27 26.86
N LYS A 314 7.65 10.57 26.76
CA LYS A 314 8.55 11.59 27.33
C LYS A 314 8.60 11.50 28.86
N ARG A 315 7.46 11.31 29.53
CA ARG A 315 7.39 11.12 30.99
C ARG A 315 8.17 9.87 31.43
N ILE A 316 7.90 8.72 30.83
CA ILE A 316 8.61 7.46 31.14
C ILE A 316 10.12 7.60 30.93
N SER A 317 10.56 8.25 29.86
CA SER A 317 11.99 8.52 29.61
C SER A 317 12.60 9.44 30.68
N GLY A 318 11.87 10.47 31.12
CA GLY A 318 12.30 11.37 32.19
C GLY A 318 12.37 10.70 33.57
N GLU A 319 11.42 9.84 33.89
CA GLU A 319 11.42 9.01 35.11
C GLU A 319 12.59 8.02 35.12
N MET A 320 12.92 7.42 33.97
CA MET A 320 14.07 6.50 33.85
C MET A 320 15.41 7.24 34.00
N LEU A 321 15.51 8.48 33.50
CA LEU A 321 16.69 9.34 33.69
C LEU A 321 16.84 9.81 35.14
N THR A 322 15.75 10.13 35.82
CA THR A 322 15.78 10.53 37.25
C THR A 322 16.09 9.36 38.17
N GLN A 323 15.58 8.15 37.90
CA GLN A 323 16.01 6.93 38.60
C GLN A 323 17.49 6.60 38.37
N LYS A 324 18.01 6.80 37.14
CA LYS A 324 19.44 6.62 36.87
C LYS A 324 20.30 7.63 37.63
N LYS A 325 19.82 8.88 37.77
CA LYS A 325 20.50 9.94 38.53
C LYS A 325 20.44 9.69 40.04
N ALA A 326 19.32 9.17 40.55
CA ALA A 326 19.16 8.75 41.95
C ALA A 326 20.09 7.59 42.31
N ARG A 327 20.22 6.57 41.45
CA ARG A 327 21.19 5.48 41.66
C ARG A 327 22.65 5.93 41.62
N LEU A 328 22.98 6.95 40.85
CA LEU A 328 24.33 7.54 40.81
C LEU A 328 24.64 8.41 42.03
N SER A 329 23.63 9.08 42.61
CA SER A 329 23.80 9.82 43.87
C SER A 329 23.89 8.91 45.09
N GLU A 330 23.22 7.75 45.07
CA GLU A 330 23.25 6.77 46.17
C GLU A 330 24.62 6.06 46.26
N SER A 331 25.33 5.89 45.12
CA SER A 331 26.69 5.37 45.08
C SER A 331 27.80 6.33 45.53
N GLN A 332 27.48 7.59 45.88
CA GLN A 332 28.46 8.57 46.40
C GLN A 332 28.29 8.85 47.90
N THR A 333 27.39 8.15 48.60
CA THR A 333 27.12 8.35 50.03
C THR A 333 27.53 7.17 50.92
N GLU A 334 28.13 6.11 50.37
CA GLU A 334 28.66 4.97 51.15
C GLU A 334 30.19 4.85 51.02
N GLU A 335 30.92 5.93 51.34
CA GLU A 335 32.33 5.84 51.73
C GLU A 335 32.55 6.71 52.97
N ASN A 336 32.11 6.22 54.14
CA ASN A 336 32.76 6.44 55.43
C ASN A 336 31.99 5.76 56.57
N SER A 337 32.37 4.53 56.93
CA SER A 337 32.52 4.10 58.33
C SER A 337 33.12 2.69 58.44
N ASN A 338 34.34 2.65 59.00
CA ASN A 338 34.93 1.65 59.89
C ASN A 338 35.16 0.17 59.47
N ALA A 339 36.44 -0.09 59.18
CA ALA A 339 37.36 -1.09 59.74
C ALA A 339 36.89 -2.30 60.59
N SER A 340 37.37 -3.48 60.16
CA SER A 340 37.72 -4.74 60.88
C SER A 340 36.57 -5.53 61.53
N SER A 341 36.46 -6.86 61.48
CA SER A 341 37.44 -7.94 61.34
C SER A 341 36.78 -9.28 60.96
N ASP A 342 37.49 -10.06 60.14
CA ASP A 342 37.71 -11.52 60.17
C ASP A 342 36.58 -12.59 59.99
N ALA A 343 37.01 -13.66 59.29
CA ALA A 343 36.54 -15.04 59.23
C ALA A 343 35.32 -15.46 58.36
N GLY A 344 35.63 -16.00 57.17
CA GLY A 344 35.31 -17.38 56.75
C GLY A 344 33.93 -17.70 56.12
N GLY A 345 33.93 -18.22 54.87
CA GLY A 345 32.79 -18.99 54.34
C GLY A 345 32.59 -19.03 52.81
N THR A 346 33.31 -19.93 52.14
CA THR A 346 32.94 -20.76 50.96
C THR A 346 31.87 -20.35 49.91
N THR A 347 32.32 -20.33 48.63
CA THR A 347 31.70 -20.83 47.35
C THR A 347 30.48 -20.10 46.70
N PRO A 348 30.21 -20.29 45.38
CA PRO A 348 31.09 -20.15 44.22
C PRO A 348 30.48 -19.29 43.07
N THR A 349 31.36 -18.90 42.15
CA THR A 349 31.15 -18.19 40.88
C THR A 349 30.22 -18.90 39.88
N SER A 350 29.31 -18.16 39.23
CA SER A 350 28.73 -18.55 37.93
C SER A 350 28.57 -17.33 37.01
N GLN A 351 29.30 -17.34 35.90
CA GLN A 351 29.22 -16.41 34.77
C GLN A 351 27.88 -16.55 34.00
N PRO A 352 27.45 -15.50 33.28
CA PRO A 352 26.24 -15.54 32.45
C PRO A 352 26.51 -16.17 31.08
N THR A 353 25.75 -17.23 30.76
CA THR A 353 25.76 -17.88 29.43
C THR A 353 24.95 -17.06 28.41
N THR A 354 25.65 -16.60 27.39
CA THR A 354 25.10 -16.01 26.15
C THR A 354 24.49 -17.07 25.24
N ALA A 355 23.39 -16.71 24.58
CA ALA A 355 22.64 -17.50 23.62
C ALA A 355 23.44 -17.86 22.34
N PRO A 356 23.24 -19.06 21.74
CA PRO A 356 23.92 -19.43 20.50
C PRO A 356 23.21 -18.85 19.26
N ASN A 357 23.99 -18.13 18.46
CA ASN A 357 23.70 -17.76 17.06
C ASN A 357 23.82 -19.01 16.17
N PHE A 358 22.80 -19.25 15.33
CA PHE A 358 22.86 -20.26 14.26
C PHE A 358 23.23 -19.60 12.93
N THR A 359 24.37 -20.00 12.38
CA THR A 359 24.78 -19.82 10.97
C THR A 359 24.77 -21.18 10.27
N PRO A 360 24.38 -21.28 8.98
CA PRO A 360 24.30 -22.56 8.29
C PRO A 360 25.65 -22.99 7.72
N ASP A 361 26.05 -24.23 8.02
CA ASP A 361 27.24 -24.88 7.48
C ASP A 361 27.09 -25.26 6.00
N ALA A 362 28.05 -24.81 5.19
CA ALA A 362 28.32 -25.33 3.86
C ALA A 362 29.42 -26.38 3.95
N LYS A 363 29.13 -27.64 3.59
CA LYS A 363 30.14 -28.69 3.44
C LYS A 363 30.83 -28.57 2.09
N SER A 364 32.14 -28.42 2.15
CA SER A 364 33.11 -28.60 1.07
C SER A 364 33.29 -30.09 0.73
N SER A 365 33.41 -30.40 -0.57
CA SER A 365 34.20 -31.54 -1.04
C SER A 365 35.19 -31.05 -2.10
N ASN A 366 36.47 -31.34 -1.85
CA ASN A 366 37.62 -30.91 -2.60
C ASN A 366 38.19 -32.12 -3.39
N ASN A 367 38.61 -31.89 -4.63
CA ASN A 367 39.63 -32.61 -5.43
C ASN A 367 39.57 -32.00 -6.84
N GLY A 368 40.62 -31.57 -7.54
CA GLY A 368 42.07 -31.66 -7.39
C GLY A 368 42.66 -31.74 -8.81
N GLY A 369 43.72 -30.98 -9.13
CA GLY A 369 44.64 -31.31 -10.23
C GLY A 369 44.76 -30.36 -11.44
N ASN A 370 45.63 -29.35 -11.31
CA ASN A 370 46.76 -28.97 -12.18
C ASN A 370 46.72 -29.17 -13.73
N GLY A 371 47.08 -28.13 -14.48
CA GLY A 371 47.53 -28.25 -15.88
C GLY A 371 47.74 -26.91 -16.60
N ASN A 372 48.98 -26.64 -16.99
CA ASN A 372 49.57 -25.37 -17.42
C ASN A 372 49.59 -25.17 -18.96
N GLY A 373 49.77 -23.91 -19.41
CA GLY A 373 50.19 -23.50 -20.77
C GLY A 373 49.04 -23.01 -21.66
N GLY A 374 49.09 -21.87 -22.35
CA GLY A 374 50.17 -20.94 -22.69
C GLY A 374 49.88 -20.37 -24.08
N GLY A 375 49.93 -19.05 -24.22
CA GLY A 375 50.35 -18.38 -25.47
C GLY A 375 49.29 -17.98 -26.51
N THR A 376 49.29 -16.66 -26.77
CA THR A 376 49.08 -15.96 -28.07
C THR A 376 47.66 -15.95 -28.66
N ALA A 377 47.23 -14.98 -29.47
CA ALA A 377 47.46 -13.55 -29.68
C ALA A 377 46.54 -13.21 -30.87
N SER A 378 45.93 -12.02 -30.86
CA SER A 378 45.54 -11.21 -32.05
C SER A 378 44.57 -11.79 -33.10
N GLY A 379 43.60 -10.97 -33.52
CA GLY A 379 42.93 -11.16 -34.81
C GLY A 379 41.53 -10.59 -34.92
N SER A 380 41.46 -9.28 -35.14
CA SER A 380 40.33 -8.57 -35.76
C SER A 380 39.82 -9.25 -37.04
N ASN A 381 38.50 -9.33 -37.22
CA ASN A 381 37.81 -8.71 -38.37
C ASN A 381 36.31 -9.05 -38.40
N SER A 382 35.51 -8.00 -38.55
CA SER A 382 34.18 -8.06 -39.16
C SER A 382 34.28 -8.48 -40.63
N PRO A 383 33.17 -8.94 -41.22
CA PRO A 383 32.62 -8.10 -42.28
C PRO A 383 31.09 -7.99 -42.26
N ARG A 384 30.61 -6.82 -42.71
CA ARG A 384 29.28 -6.60 -43.25
C ARG A 384 29.23 -7.13 -44.68
N SER A 385 28.11 -7.71 -45.08
CA SER A 385 27.60 -7.58 -46.46
C SER A 385 26.08 -7.78 -46.52
N ASN A 386 25.44 -6.80 -47.15
CA ASN A 386 24.06 -6.77 -47.64
C ASN A 386 23.68 -7.99 -48.50
N SER A 387 22.39 -8.35 -48.52
CA SER A 387 21.51 -8.10 -49.69
C SER A 387 20.14 -8.78 -49.56
N ASN A 388 19.10 -7.96 -49.78
CA ASN A 388 17.83 -8.18 -50.49
C ASN A 388 17.13 -9.56 -50.52
N GLY A 389 15.80 -9.51 -50.34
CA GLY A 389 14.90 -10.09 -51.34
C GLY A 389 13.71 -10.90 -50.80
N SER A 390 12.56 -10.22 -50.71
CA SER A 390 11.26 -10.63 -51.26
C SER A 390 10.52 -11.87 -50.74
N ASN A 391 9.30 -11.59 -50.26
CA ASN A 391 8.02 -12.29 -50.46
C ASN A 391 7.99 -13.82 -50.53
N ASN A 392 7.21 -14.42 -49.62
CA ASN A 392 6.19 -15.36 -50.05
C ASN A 392 4.96 -15.34 -49.12
N GLN A 393 3.80 -15.07 -49.72
CA GLN A 393 2.47 -15.40 -49.21
C GLN A 393 2.27 -16.92 -49.31
N ASN A 394 1.52 -17.55 -48.39
CA ASN A 394 0.16 -18.11 -48.61
C ASN A 394 -0.27 -18.99 -47.39
N PRO A 395 -1.50 -19.57 -47.30
CA PRO A 395 -2.48 -19.17 -46.28
C PRO A 395 -3.10 -20.36 -45.50
N ASN A 396 -4.15 -20.06 -44.70
CA ASN A 396 -5.13 -20.97 -44.05
C ASN A 396 -4.59 -21.84 -42.89
N SER A 397 -5.33 -22.14 -41.80
CA SER A 397 -6.78 -22.11 -41.54
C SER A 397 -7.06 -22.25 -40.04
N ASN A 398 -8.16 -21.60 -39.61
CA ASN A 398 -9.11 -21.90 -38.54
C ASN A 398 -8.77 -22.91 -37.42
N GLY A 399 -9.00 -22.46 -36.18
CA GLY A 399 -9.20 -23.30 -35.01
C GLY A 399 -9.71 -22.48 -33.82
N ASN A 400 -11.00 -22.14 -33.84
CA ASN A 400 -11.70 -21.44 -32.77
C ASN A 400 -12.02 -22.42 -31.62
N SER A 401 -11.66 -22.11 -30.37
CA SER A 401 -12.36 -22.58 -29.17
C SER A 401 -11.91 -21.83 -27.91
N THR A 402 -12.61 -20.73 -27.62
CA THR A 402 -12.69 -20.09 -26.31
C THR A 402 -13.69 -20.87 -25.43
N ALA A 403 -13.23 -21.39 -24.30
CA ALA A 403 -14.09 -21.73 -23.16
C ALA A 403 -13.30 -21.53 -21.86
N THR A 404 -13.53 -20.40 -21.19
CA THR A 404 -13.12 -20.21 -19.79
C THR A 404 -14.38 -19.88 -18.99
N ALA A 405 -14.91 -20.90 -18.33
CA ALA A 405 -16.00 -20.77 -17.39
C ALA A 405 -15.51 -20.02 -16.15
N THR A 406 -16.14 -18.88 -15.85
CA THR A 406 -15.96 -18.17 -14.58
C THR A 406 -17.07 -18.65 -13.64
N ALA A 407 -16.74 -19.50 -12.68
CA ALA A 407 -17.66 -19.88 -11.62
C ALA A 407 -17.62 -18.82 -10.51
N ALA A 408 -18.64 -17.98 -10.46
CA ALA A 408 -18.93 -17.12 -9.31
C ALA A 408 -19.64 -17.96 -8.25
N ALA A 409 -19.03 -18.12 -7.08
CA ALA A 409 -19.68 -18.67 -5.89
C ALA A 409 -19.93 -17.53 -4.91
N THR A 410 -21.18 -17.07 -4.88
CA THR A 410 -21.77 -16.22 -3.85
C THR A 410 -21.97 -17.04 -2.58
N ALA A 411 -21.40 -16.61 -1.46
CA ALA A 411 -21.75 -17.11 -0.14
C ALA A 411 -22.48 -16.01 0.62
N GLU A 412 -23.80 -16.11 0.68
CA GLU A 412 -24.64 -15.42 1.65
C GLU A 412 -24.36 -16.01 3.04
N VAL A 413 -24.16 -15.16 4.04
CA VAL A 413 -24.20 -15.54 5.46
C VAL A 413 -25.49 -14.98 6.02
N ALA A 414 -26.43 -15.88 6.31
CA ALA A 414 -27.65 -15.58 7.03
C ALA A 414 -27.36 -15.32 8.52
N CYS A 415 -27.99 -14.28 9.05
CA CYS A 415 -28.06 -13.98 10.48
C CYS A 415 -28.80 -15.09 11.24
N SER A 416 -28.20 -15.57 12.32
CA SER A 416 -28.86 -15.93 13.58
C SER A 416 -27.81 -15.94 14.69
#